data_AF-A0A2E8H0R8-F1
#
_entry.id   AF-A0A2E8H0R8-F1
#
_cell.length_a   1.000
_cell.length_b   1.000
_cell.length_c   1.000
_cell.angle_alpha   90.00
_cell.angle_beta   90.00
_cell.angle_gamma   90.00
#
_symmetry.space_group_name_H-M   'P 1'
#
loop_
_entity.id
_entity.type
_entity.pdbx_description
1 polymer ?
#
loop_
_entity_poly.entity_id
_entity_poly.type
_entity_poly.pdbx_seq_one_letter_code
_entity_poly.pdbx_strand_id
1 'polypeptide(L)'
;MQHSLTRQAIELAVKGVASVEDIDNAVRFGFGARFLSLGPLASRDMGGITNHAKVASYLYHELDGHGDLAAETLQEMADDGQDGLLTLKGFHDWEGKPEELRAYHYERMIEQTKRLREIGGVRTSLESTDGTPAPK
;
A
#
# COMPACT_ATOMS: atom_id res chain seq x y z
N MET A 1 -2.37 4.07 13.34
CA MET A 1 -2.10 3.70 11.93
C MET A 1 -2.84 4.59 10.93
N GLN A 2 -4.18 4.59 10.86
CA GLN A 2 -4.91 5.41 9.87
C GLN A 2 -4.59 6.91 9.94
N HIS A 3 -4.46 7.48 11.15
CA HIS A 3 -4.09 8.89 11.32
C HIS A 3 -2.72 9.25 10.74
N SER A 4 -1.74 8.34 10.77
CA SER A 4 -0.41 8.58 10.20
C SER A 4 -0.50 8.72 8.67
N LEU A 5 -1.27 7.85 8.02
CA LEU A 5 -1.53 7.94 6.58
C LEU A 5 -2.29 9.23 6.23
N THR A 6 -3.38 9.51 6.96
CA THR A 6 -4.20 10.70 6.71
C THR A 6 -3.41 11.99 6.92
N ARG A 7 -2.54 12.05 7.94
CA ARG A 7 -1.65 13.21 8.17
C ARG A 7 -0.77 13.46 6.93
N GLN A 8 -0.08 12.45 6.43
CA GLN A 8 0.78 12.58 5.25
C GLN A 8 -0.02 12.98 4.00
N ALA A 9 -1.21 12.40 3.81
CA ALA A 9 -2.10 12.75 2.70
C ALA A 9 -2.51 14.23 2.74
N ILE A 10 -2.91 14.73 3.91
CA ILE A 10 -3.26 16.15 4.12
C ILE A 10 -2.05 17.04 3.84
N GLU A 11 -0.86 16.67 4.32
CA GLU A 11 0.35 17.45 4.06
C GLU A 11 0.68 17.55 2.57
N LEU A 12 0.59 16.44 1.82
CA LEU A 12 0.82 16.44 0.37
C LEU A 12 -0.16 17.36 -0.36
N ALA A 13 -1.44 17.33 0.04
CA ALA A 13 -2.47 18.18 -0.54
C ALA A 13 -2.22 19.67 -0.24
N VAL A 14 -1.96 20.02 1.02
CA VAL A 14 -1.74 21.41 1.45
C VAL A 14 -0.45 21.99 0.85
N LYS A 15 0.60 21.17 0.69
CA LYS A 15 1.86 21.56 0.02
C LYS A 15 1.72 21.66 -1.51
N GLY A 16 0.57 21.30 -2.09
CA GLY A 16 0.33 21.34 -3.53
C GLY A 16 1.11 20.31 -4.34
N VAL A 17 1.57 19.23 -3.71
CA VAL A 17 2.34 18.16 -4.37
C VAL A 17 1.47 17.37 -5.35
N ALA A 18 0.21 17.15 -4.98
CA ALA A 18 -0.79 16.47 -5.81
C ALA A 18 -2.19 16.93 -5.43
N SER A 19 -3.16 16.72 -6.32
CA SER A 19 -4.58 16.98 -6.03
C SER A 19 -5.12 15.97 -5.01
N VAL A 20 -6.20 16.34 -4.30
CA VAL A 20 -6.88 15.41 -3.36
C VAL A 20 -7.32 14.14 -4.09
N GLU A 21 -7.83 14.27 -5.32
CA GLU A 21 -8.27 13.14 -6.14
C GLU A 21 -7.09 12.22 -6.52
N ASP A 22 -5.95 12.79 -6.92
CA ASP A 22 -4.76 12.02 -7.27
C ASP A 22 -4.16 11.30 -6.07
N ILE A 23 -4.18 11.94 -4.89
CA ILE A 23 -3.73 11.31 -3.63
C ILE A 23 -4.61 10.10 -3.32
N ASP A 24 -5.94 10.26 -3.35
CA ASP A 24 -6.87 9.16 -3.11
C ASP A 24 -6.69 8.04 -4.15
N ASN A 25 -6.56 8.40 -5.43
CA ASN A 25 -6.36 7.43 -6.51
C ASN A 25 -5.01 6.70 -6.39
N ALA A 26 -3.94 7.39 -5.99
CA ALA A 26 -2.63 6.78 -5.75
C ALA A 26 -2.69 5.74 -4.63
N VAL A 27 -3.47 5.98 -3.57
CA VAL A 27 -3.70 4.98 -2.52
C VAL A 27 -4.56 3.84 -3.04
N ARG A 28 -5.73 4.14 -3.61
CA ARG A 28 -6.73 3.15 -4.04
C ARG A 28 -6.18 2.20 -5.10
N PHE A 29 -5.53 2.73 -6.12
CA PHE A 29 -5.00 1.97 -7.26
C PHE A 29 -3.52 1.60 -7.13
N GLY A 30 -2.81 2.18 -6.15
CA GLY A 30 -1.43 1.82 -5.84
C GLY A 30 -1.34 0.77 -4.75
N PHE A 31 -0.95 1.18 -3.54
CA PHE A 31 -0.66 0.22 -2.46
C PHE A 31 -1.89 -0.28 -1.70
N GLY A 32 -3.06 0.37 -1.84
CA GLY A 32 -4.31 -0.03 -1.17
C GLY A 32 -4.78 -1.43 -1.57
N ALA A 33 -4.70 -1.79 -2.86
CA ALA A 33 -5.03 -3.13 -3.34
C ALA A 33 -4.14 -4.23 -2.72
N ARG A 34 -2.88 -3.90 -2.40
CA ARG A 34 -1.95 -4.81 -1.70
C ARG A 34 -2.43 -5.06 -0.28
N PHE A 35 -2.84 -4.01 0.43
CA PHE A 35 -3.29 -4.13 1.82
C PHE A 35 -4.61 -4.89 1.94
N LEU A 36 -5.51 -4.76 0.97
CA LEU A 36 -6.72 -5.59 0.93
C LEU A 36 -6.41 -7.09 0.73
N SER A 37 -5.27 -7.42 0.13
CA SER A 37 -4.90 -8.81 -0.19
C SER A 37 -4.00 -9.47 0.85
N LEU A 38 -3.09 -8.70 1.47
CA LEU A 38 -2.02 -9.20 2.34
C LEU A 38 -1.92 -8.43 3.68
N GLY A 39 -2.46 -7.21 3.75
CA GLY A 39 -2.12 -6.28 4.83
C GLY A 39 -0.68 -5.72 4.72
N PRO A 40 -0.29 -4.80 5.61
CA PRO A 40 0.97 -4.08 5.48
C PRO A 40 2.21 -4.95 5.73
N LEU A 41 2.23 -5.79 6.77
CA LEU A 41 3.41 -6.59 7.15
C LEU A 41 3.66 -7.78 6.23
N ALA A 42 2.64 -8.58 5.91
CA ALA A 42 2.81 -9.65 4.92
C ALA A 42 3.14 -9.11 3.51
N SER A 43 2.75 -7.86 3.19
CA SER A 43 3.23 -7.21 1.96
C SER A 43 4.73 -6.89 1.98
N ARG A 44 5.33 -6.67 3.18
CA ARG A 44 6.79 -6.52 3.32
C ARG A 44 7.50 -7.85 3.08
N ASP A 45 6.99 -8.91 3.67
CA ASP A 45 7.52 -10.26 3.44
C ASP A 45 7.45 -10.65 1.96
N MET A 46 6.36 -10.29 1.28
CA MET A 46 6.18 -10.52 -0.16
C MET A 46 7.19 -9.72 -1.01
N GLY A 47 7.51 -8.50 -0.58
CA GLY A 47 8.42 -7.56 -1.24
C GLY A 47 9.92 -7.80 -0.94
N GLY A 48 10.23 -8.66 0.03
CA GLY A 48 11.58 -8.91 0.52
C GLY A 48 11.99 -7.89 1.59
N ILE A 49 12.30 -8.37 2.79
CA ILE A 49 12.68 -7.52 3.93
C ILE A 49 14.00 -6.80 3.66
N THR A 50 14.97 -7.44 3.02
CA THR A 50 16.25 -6.85 2.62
C THR A 50 16.06 -5.65 1.72
N ASN A 51 15.10 -5.73 0.79
CA ASN A 51 14.77 -4.61 -0.08
C ASN A 51 14.10 -3.46 0.70
N HIS A 52 13.24 -3.80 1.65
CA HIS A 52 12.59 -2.81 2.50
C HIS A 52 13.55 -2.13 3.49
N ALA A 53 14.51 -2.84 4.05
CA ALA A 53 15.58 -2.29 4.89
C ALA A 53 16.39 -1.22 4.13
N LYS A 54 16.75 -1.51 2.87
CA LYS A 54 17.44 -0.54 1.99
C LYS A 54 16.64 0.73 1.74
N VAL A 55 15.32 0.63 1.60
CA VAL A 55 14.47 1.81 1.40
C VAL A 55 14.31 2.58 2.71
N ALA A 56 14.10 1.86 3.82
CA ALA A 56 13.91 2.45 5.14
C ALA A 56 15.14 3.26 5.59
N SER A 57 16.35 2.78 5.29
CA SER A 57 17.62 3.41 5.71
C SER A 57 17.84 4.85 5.24
N TYR A 58 17.13 5.29 4.19
CA TYR A 58 17.16 6.68 3.74
C TYR A 58 15.80 7.36 3.76
N LEU A 59 14.69 6.64 3.51
CA LEU A 59 13.39 7.29 3.32
C LEU A 59 12.71 7.62 4.65
N TYR A 60 12.80 6.75 5.65
CA TYR A 60 11.97 6.90 6.84
C TYR A 60 12.39 8.09 7.72
N HIS A 61 13.68 8.45 7.72
CA HIS A 61 14.18 9.69 8.33
C HIS A 61 13.53 10.95 7.74
N GLU A 62 13.20 10.94 6.45
CA GLU A 62 12.50 12.05 5.79
C GLU A 62 10.99 12.07 6.09
N LEU A 63 10.43 10.94 6.57
CA LEU A 63 9.01 10.78 6.88
C LEU A 63 8.69 11.07 8.35
N ASP A 64 9.60 10.73 9.26
CA ASP A 64 9.46 10.94 10.70
C ASP A 64 10.79 11.40 11.30
N GLY A 65 10.76 12.50 12.06
CA GLY A 65 11.97 13.17 12.57
C GLY A 65 12.61 12.49 13.79
N HIS A 66 12.23 11.26 14.13
CA HIS A 66 12.65 10.59 15.36
C HIS A 66 13.00 9.10 15.15
N GLY A 67 13.95 8.63 15.98
CA GLY A 67 14.62 7.32 15.93
C GLY A 67 13.77 6.18 15.39
N ASP A 68 14.24 5.60 14.30
CA ASP A 68 13.42 4.80 13.43
C ASP A 68 13.54 3.31 13.75
N LEU A 69 12.88 2.93 14.84
CA LEU A 69 12.69 1.55 15.27
C LEU A 69 12.26 0.65 14.09
N ALA A 70 11.50 1.17 13.12
CA ALA A 70 11.05 0.38 11.98
C ALA A 70 12.20 0.11 10.99
N ALA A 71 13.08 1.07 10.69
CA ALA A 71 14.28 0.81 9.90
C ALA A 71 15.25 -0.14 10.61
N GLU A 72 15.48 0.06 11.92
CA GLU A 72 16.32 -0.82 12.73
C GLU A 72 15.79 -2.26 12.71
N THR A 73 14.49 -2.44 12.97
CA THR A 73 13.84 -3.77 12.92
C THR A 73 14.01 -4.44 11.55
N LEU A 74 13.80 -3.69 10.45
CA LEU A 74 13.96 -4.24 9.11
C LEU A 74 15.42 -4.62 8.81
N GLN A 75 16.38 -3.84 9.30
CA GLN A 75 17.80 -4.12 9.13
C GLN A 75 18.23 -5.36 9.91
N GLU A 76 17.82 -5.50 11.18
CA GLU A 76 18.09 -6.69 12.00
C GLU A 76 17.52 -7.96 11.35
N MET A 77 16.27 -7.92 10.89
CA MET A 77 15.65 -9.05 10.20
C MET A 77 16.39 -9.41 8.89
N ALA A 78 16.86 -8.42 8.13
CA ALA A 78 17.63 -8.64 6.92
C ALA A 78 19.00 -9.27 7.22
N ASP A 79 19.69 -8.80 8.26
CA ASP A 79 20.99 -9.33 8.71
C ASP A 79 20.86 -10.79 9.21
N ASP A 80 19.72 -11.13 9.83
CA ASP A 80 19.35 -12.50 10.23
C ASP A 80 18.93 -13.40 9.06
N GLY A 81 18.90 -12.89 7.82
CA GLY A 81 18.49 -13.64 6.64
C GLY A 81 16.99 -13.94 6.58
N GLN A 82 16.17 -13.17 7.30
CA GLN A 82 14.71 -13.29 7.28
C GLN A 82 14.13 -12.43 6.15
N ASP A 83 14.21 -12.90 4.90
CA ASP A 83 13.76 -12.17 3.71
C ASP A 83 12.28 -12.44 3.33
N GLY A 84 11.46 -12.78 4.31
CA GLY A 84 10.02 -12.95 4.14
C GLY A 84 9.67 -14.20 3.34
N LEU A 85 8.86 -14.04 2.29
CA LEU A 85 8.36 -15.17 1.52
C LEU A 85 9.47 -15.99 0.86
N LEU A 86 10.61 -15.36 0.51
CA LEU A 86 11.71 -16.04 -0.16
C LEU A 86 12.40 -17.06 0.75
N THR A 87 12.56 -16.73 2.03
CA THR A 87 13.23 -17.57 3.04
C THR A 87 12.22 -18.27 3.95
N LEU A 88 10.93 -18.13 3.64
CA LEU A 88 9.79 -18.59 4.43
C LEU A 88 9.72 -18.05 5.86
N LYS A 89 10.49 -16.98 6.16
CA LYS A 89 10.56 -16.34 7.46
C LYS A 89 10.71 -14.83 7.32
N GLY A 90 9.77 -14.09 7.88
CA GLY A 90 9.80 -12.63 8.01
C GLY A 90 8.93 -12.19 9.18
N PHE A 91 8.05 -11.21 8.95
CA PHE A 91 7.01 -10.86 9.94
C PHE A 91 6.04 -12.04 10.17
N HIS A 92 5.91 -12.91 9.18
CA HIS A 92 5.17 -14.17 9.26
C HIS A 92 6.10 -15.37 9.05
N ASP A 93 5.72 -16.50 9.66
CA ASP A 93 6.21 -17.82 9.27
C ASP A 93 5.38 -18.31 8.07
N TRP A 94 6.05 -18.56 6.94
CA TRP A 94 5.38 -18.98 5.71
C TRP A 94 5.54 -20.48 5.50
N GLU A 95 4.49 -21.13 5.01
CA GLU A 95 4.50 -22.57 4.73
C GLU A 95 4.11 -22.83 3.28
N GLY A 96 4.93 -23.60 2.57
CA GLY A 96 4.70 -23.97 1.18
C GLY A 96 5.80 -23.46 0.25
N LYS A 97 5.49 -23.39 -1.04
CA LYS A 97 6.43 -22.96 -2.07
C LYS A 97 6.28 -21.45 -2.33
N PRO A 98 7.37 -20.67 -2.23
CA PRO A 98 7.33 -19.21 -2.41
C PRO A 98 6.66 -18.77 -3.72
N GLU A 99 6.92 -19.47 -4.83
CA GLU A 99 6.37 -19.16 -6.14
C GLU A 99 4.85 -19.36 -6.23
N GLU A 100 4.32 -20.42 -5.59
CA GLU A 100 2.88 -20.72 -5.57
C GLU A 100 2.12 -19.71 -4.70
N LEU A 101 2.67 -19.40 -3.51
CA LEU A 101 2.12 -18.39 -2.61
C LEU A 101 2.15 -16.99 -3.24
N ARG A 102 3.25 -16.64 -3.92
CA ARG A 102 3.37 -15.35 -4.62
C ARG A 102 2.33 -15.23 -5.73
N ALA A 103 2.19 -16.27 -6.56
CA ALA A 103 1.19 -16.29 -7.63
C ALA A 103 -0.23 -16.13 -7.06
N TYR A 104 -0.57 -16.86 -6.01
CA TYR A 104 -1.87 -16.75 -5.34
C TYR A 104 -2.18 -15.32 -4.89
N HIS A 105 -1.26 -14.68 -4.16
CA HIS A 105 -1.49 -13.32 -3.68
C HIS A 105 -1.49 -12.27 -4.80
N TYR A 106 -0.71 -12.49 -5.87
CA TYR A 106 -0.72 -11.63 -7.05
C TYR A 106 -2.05 -11.69 -7.80
N GLU A 107 -2.61 -12.88 -7.99
CA GLU A 107 -3.94 -13.06 -8.59
C GLU A 107 -5.02 -12.32 -7.79
N ARG A 108 -4.99 -12.43 -6.45
CA ARG A 108 -5.92 -11.69 -5.59
C ARG A 108 -5.76 -10.18 -5.71
N MET A 109 -4.53 -9.66 -5.77
CA MET A 109 -4.29 -8.22 -5.96
C MET A 109 -4.83 -7.72 -7.31
N ILE A 110 -4.65 -8.50 -8.38
CA ILE A 110 -5.20 -8.20 -9.70
C ILE A 110 -6.73 -8.18 -9.63
N GLU A 111 -7.35 -9.16 -8.96
CA GLU A 111 -8.80 -9.22 -8.78
C GLU A 111 -9.33 -7.99 -8.02
N GLN A 112 -8.69 -7.60 -6.90
CA GLN A 112 -9.10 -6.40 -6.15
C GLN A 112 -8.97 -5.14 -6.99
N THR A 113 -7.91 -5.02 -7.79
CA THR A 113 -7.69 -3.86 -8.65
C THR A 113 -8.76 -3.76 -9.75
N LYS A 114 -9.18 -4.90 -10.33
CA LYS A 114 -10.30 -4.94 -11.30
C LYS A 114 -11.61 -4.48 -10.66
N ARG A 115 -11.95 -5.01 -9.47
CA ARG A 115 -13.15 -4.59 -8.71
C ARG A 115 -13.15 -3.10 -8.39
N LEU A 116 -12.00 -2.54 -8.01
CA LEU A 116 -11.89 -1.10 -7.74
C LEU A 116 -12.14 -0.23 -8.97
N ARG A 117 -11.73 -0.69 -10.17
CA ARG A 117 -12.03 0.01 -11.42
C ARG A 117 -13.52 0.01 -11.75
N GLU A 118 -14.22 -1.08 -11.42
CA GLU A 118 -15.67 -1.19 -11.60
C GLU A 118 -16.45 -0.27 -10.64
N ILE A 119 -15.97 -0.11 -9.40
CA ILE A 119 -16.56 0.80 -8.40
C ILE A 119 -16.40 2.28 -8.80
N GLY A 120 -15.36 2.62 -9.57
CA GLY A 120 -15.09 3.97 -10.07
C GLY A 120 -14.42 4.90 -9.05
N GLY A 121 -14.37 6.20 -9.35
CA GLY A 121 -13.79 7.24 -8.47
C GLY A 121 -14.57 7.48 -7.18
N VAL A 122 -14.01 8.26 -6.24
CA VAL A 122 -14.78 8.79 -5.12
C VAL A 122 -15.86 9.72 -5.67
N ARG A 123 -17.13 9.41 -5.38
CA ARG A 123 -18.26 10.28 -5.75
C ARG A 123 -18.48 11.32 -4.66
N THR A 124 -18.31 12.59 -5.00
CA THR A 124 -18.57 13.74 -4.11
C THR A 124 -19.99 14.30 -4.28
N SER A 125 -20.74 13.80 -5.27
CA SER A 125 -22.14 14.11 -5.55
C SER A 125 -22.87 12.84 -6.02
N LEU A 126 -24.17 12.74 -5.71
CA LEU A 126 -25.06 11.67 -6.16
C LEU A 126 -26.04 12.12 -7.26
N GLU A 127 -26.02 13.39 -7.67
CA GLU A 127 -26.93 13.90 -8.71
C GLU A 127 -26.52 13.35 -10.10
N SER A 128 -27.52 12.86 -10.85
CA SER A 128 -27.32 12.23 -12.15
C SER A 128 -27.02 13.27 -13.23
N THR A 129 -26.07 12.96 -14.11
CA THR A 129 -25.98 13.62 -15.42
C THR A 129 -27.06 13.06 -16.35
N ASP A 130 -28.34 13.29 -16.05
CA ASP A 130 -29.43 13.06 -17.01
C ASP A 130 -29.85 14.40 -17.61
N GLY A 131 -29.14 14.77 -18.68
CA GLY A 131 -29.47 15.90 -19.55
C GLY A 131 -30.70 15.65 -20.42
N THR A 132 -31.85 15.36 -19.83
CA THR A 132 -33.14 15.42 -20.55
C THR A 132 -33.91 16.66 -20.06
N PRO A 133 -34.20 17.65 -20.92
CA PRO A 133 -34.91 18.85 -20.49
C PRO A 133 -36.37 18.53 -20.18
N ALA A 134 -36.87 19.09 -19.08
CA ALA A 134 -38.27 18.96 -18.65
C ALA A 134 -39.24 19.48 -19.74
N PRO A 135 -40.38 18.80 -19.98
CA PRO A 135 -41.35 19.23 -20.97
C PRO A 135 -42.08 20.50 -20.51
N LYS A 136 -42.44 21.35 -21.47
CA LYS A 136 -43.45 22.40 -21.27
C LYS A 136 -44.85 21.79 -21.22
#